data_AF-A0A6H0ZLQ5-F1
#
_entry.id   AF-A0A6H0ZLQ5-F1
#
_cell.length_a   1.000
_cell.length_b   1.000
_cell.length_c   1.000
_cell.angle_alpha   90.00
_cell.angle_beta   90.00
_cell.angle_gamma   90.00
#
_symmetry.space_group_name_H-M   'P 1'
#
loop_
_entity.id
_entity.type
_entity.pdbx_description
1 polymer ?
#
loop_
_entity_poly.entity_id
_entity_poly.type
_entity_poly.pdbx_seq_one_letter_code
_entity_poly.pdbx_strand_id
1 'polypeptide(L)'
;MSNVVNFPERCRIEISYGRLVRSVVIDENGIRPSPHDIGQHQFFVEAVEPDSRVVMWSGPSYDDAIRQAHDLDGEFGPVYDLVVESV
;
A
#
# COMPACT_ATOMS: atom_id res chain seq x y z
N MET A 1 -25.21 -6.94 -30.12
CA MET A 1 -24.38 -7.79 -29.23
C MET A 1 -22.99 -7.21 -29.23
N SER A 2 -22.58 -6.57 -28.13
CA SER A 2 -21.25 -5.95 -28.04
C SER A 2 -20.25 -7.01 -27.59
N ASN A 3 -19.27 -7.32 -28.44
CA ASN A 3 -18.16 -8.22 -28.10
C ASN A 3 -17.19 -7.45 -27.20
N VAL A 4 -17.53 -7.32 -25.91
CA VAL A 4 -16.60 -6.82 -24.92
C VAL A 4 -15.68 -7.97 -24.54
N VAL A 5 -14.45 -7.92 -25.05
CA VAL A 5 -13.37 -8.78 -24.58
C VAL A 5 -12.93 -8.24 -23.22
N ASN A 6 -13.31 -8.93 -22.14
CA ASN A 6 -12.85 -8.59 -20.80
C ASN A 6 -11.40 -9.08 -20.69
N PHE A 7 -10.45 -8.15 -20.82
CA PHE A 7 -9.07 -8.45 -20.46
C PHE A 7 -9.02 -8.61 -18.94
N PRO A 8 -8.40 -9.67 -18.40
CA PRO A 8 -8.28 -9.80 -16.95
C PRO A 8 -7.56 -8.56 -16.43
N GLU A 9 -8.15 -7.89 -15.44
CA GLU A 9 -7.48 -6.77 -14.78
C GLU A 9 -6.19 -7.31 -14.20
N ARG A 10 -5.06 -6.78 -14.69
CA ARG A 10 -3.75 -7.28 -14.30
C ARG A 10 -3.50 -6.87 -12.85
N CYS A 11 -2.95 -7.79 -12.08
CA CYS A 11 -2.34 -7.44 -10.82
C CYS A 11 -1.30 -6.32 -11.05
N ARG A 12 -1.16 -5.44 -10.06
CA ARG A 12 -0.19 -4.35 -10.05
C ARG A 12 0.26 -4.07 -8.63
N ILE A 13 1.40 -3.42 -8.51
CA ILE A 13 1.88 -2.88 -7.24
C ILE A 13 1.59 -1.38 -7.20
N GLU A 14 0.99 -0.89 -6.12
CA GLU A 14 0.79 0.54 -5.87
C GLU A 14 1.63 0.99 -4.67
N ILE A 15 2.28 2.14 -4.79
CA ILE A 15 2.92 2.84 -3.67
C ILE A 15 2.03 4.02 -3.31
N SER A 16 1.55 4.04 -2.08
CA SER A 16 0.75 5.15 -1.54
C SER A 16 1.37 5.73 -0.28
N TYR A 17 0.98 6.96 0.04
CA TYR A 17 1.50 7.73 1.15
C TYR A 17 0.37 8.36 1.96
N GLY A 18 0.54 8.40 3.28
CA GLY A 18 -0.35 9.11 4.17
C GLY A 18 0.32 9.52 5.48
N ARG A 19 -0.29 10.52 6.14
CA ARG A 19 0.06 10.88 7.50
C ARG A 19 -0.82 10.09 8.47
N LEU A 20 -0.23 9.40 9.44
CA LEU A 20 -0.96 8.62 10.42
C LEU A 20 -1.82 9.53 11.31
N VAL A 21 -3.14 9.36 11.24
CA VAL A 21 -4.11 10.10 12.07
C VAL A 21 -4.50 9.33 13.34
N ARG A 22 -4.37 8.01 13.31
CA ARG A 22 -4.71 7.11 14.40
C ARG A 22 -3.94 5.80 14.25
N SER A 23 -3.39 5.30 15.35
CA SER A 23 -2.79 3.97 15.45
C SER A 23 -3.31 3.29 16.71
N VAL A 24 -3.51 1.98 16.65
CA VAL A 24 -3.93 1.15 17.78
C VAL A 24 -3.08 -0.10 17.84
N VAL A 25 -2.72 -0.51 19.04
CA VAL A 25 -2.15 -1.84 19.31
C VAL A 25 -3.28 -2.75 19.77
N ILE A 26 -3.38 -3.90 19.11
CA ILE A 26 -4.34 -4.96 19.45
C ILE A 26 -3.53 -6.15 19.92
N ASP A 27 -3.74 -6.57 21.17
CA ASP A 27 -3.14 -7.79 21.72
C ASP A 27 -4.12 -8.49 22.68
N GLU A 28 -3.60 -9.48 23.41
CA GLU A 28 -4.37 -10.26 24.40
C GLU A 28 -5.03 -9.39 25.49
N ASN A 29 -4.51 -8.18 25.74
CA ASN A 29 -5.04 -7.26 26.75
C ASN A 29 -6.09 -6.28 26.17
N GLY A 30 -6.43 -6.42 24.89
CA GLY A 30 -7.43 -5.62 24.20
C GLY A 30 -6.82 -4.56 23.27
N ILE A 31 -7.58 -3.49 23.04
CA ILE A 31 -7.23 -2.44 22.07
C ILE A 31 -6.78 -1.19 22.83
N ARG A 32 -5.54 -0.74 22.58
CA ARG A 32 -5.00 0.51 23.14
C ARG A 32 -4.52 1.46 22.03
N PRO A 33 -4.72 2.79 22.15
CA PRO A 33 -4.09 3.73 21.23
C PRO A 33 -2.55 3.63 21.30
N SER A 34 -1.89 3.76 20.16
CA SER A 34 -0.44 3.99 20.11
C SER A 34 -0.19 5.50 19.99
N PRO A 35 0.20 6.19 21.08
CA PRO A 35 0.35 7.64 21.06
C PRO A 35 1.57 8.10 20.27
N HIS A 36 2.56 7.23 20.04
CA HIS A 36 3.82 7.59 19.41
C HIS A 36 3.74 7.67 17.87
N ASP A 37 2.71 7.05 17.26
CA ASP A 37 2.63 6.91 15.80
C ASP A 37 1.84 8.06 15.15
N ILE A 38 1.04 8.80 15.93
CA ILE A 38 0.20 9.87 15.38
C ILE A 38 1.08 11.00 14.81
N GLY A 39 0.76 11.40 13.59
CA GLY A 39 1.44 12.45 12.86
C GLY A 39 2.67 12.01 12.09
N GLN A 40 3.08 10.74 12.20
CA GLN A 40 4.18 10.18 11.41
C GLN A 40 3.79 9.99 9.94
N HIS A 41 4.81 10.02 9.09
CA HIS A 41 4.71 9.73 7.66
C HIS A 41 4.74 8.22 7.46
N GLN A 42 3.84 7.70 6.64
CA GLN A 42 3.71 6.28 6.39
C GLN A 42 3.52 6.05 4.89
N PHE A 43 4.38 5.20 4.33
CA PHE A 43 4.26 4.65 3.00
C PHE A 43 3.69 3.24 3.07
N PHE A 44 2.93 2.88 2.04
CA PHE A 44 2.32 1.57 1.88
C PHE A 44 2.66 1.06 0.48
N VAL A 45 3.07 -0.19 0.40
CA VAL A 45 3.24 -0.93 -0.85
C VAL A 45 2.16 -2.00 -0.87
N GLU A 46 1.30 -1.94 -1.88
CA GLU A 46 0.08 -2.74 -1.94
C GLU A 46 0.03 -3.52 -3.26
N ALA A 47 -0.23 -4.82 -3.17
CA ALA A 47 -0.61 -5.61 -4.33
C ALA A 47 -2.11 -5.41 -4.57
N VAL A 48 -2.47 -4.98 -5.77
CA VAL A 48 -3.84 -4.66 -6.15
C VAL A 48 -4.29 -5.58 -7.28
N GLU A 49 -5.29 -6.39 -6.96
CA GLU A 49 -6.05 -7.21 -7.89
C GLU A 49 -7.44 -6.58 -8.11
N PRO A 50 -8.19 -6.97 -9.16
CA PRO A 50 -9.54 -6.43 -9.43
C PRO A 50 -10.46 -6.34 -8.20
N ASP A 51 -10.47 -7.38 -7.36
CA ASP A 51 -11.39 -7.50 -6.22
C ASP A 51 -10.67 -7.47 -4.86
N SER A 52 -9.35 -7.28 -4.84
CA SER A 52 -8.54 -7.46 -3.64
C SER A 52 -7.39 -6.46 -3.54
N ARG A 53 -7.05 -6.09 -2.30
CA ARG A 53 -5.92 -5.22 -1.99
C ARG A 53 -5.22 -5.76 -0.75
N VAL A 54 -3.94 -6.04 -0.88
CA VAL A 54 -3.13 -6.57 0.21
C VAL A 54 -1.94 -5.66 0.45
N VAL A 55 -1.80 -5.19 1.68
CA VAL A 55 -0.60 -4.45 2.10
C VAL A 55 0.55 -5.45 2.19
N MET A 56 1.51 -5.30 1.28
CA MET A 56 2.72 -6.14 1.21
C MET A 56 3.80 -5.61 2.13
N TRP A 57 3.88 -4.28 2.25
CA TRP A 57 4.83 -3.62 3.11
C TRP A 57 4.31 -2.25 3.56
N SER A 58 4.74 -1.81 4.74
CA SER A 58 4.52 -0.45 5.21
C SER A 58 5.70 0.03 6.04
N GLY A 59 6.19 1.25 5.77
CA GLY A 59 7.23 1.88 6.58
C GLY A 59 7.31 3.40 6.39
N PRO A 60 8.19 4.08 7.14
CA PRO A 60 8.30 5.54 7.11
C PRO A 60 9.18 6.08 5.97
N SER A 61 9.81 5.20 5.17
CA SER A 61 10.83 5.54 4.17
C SER A 61 10.31 5.29 2.76
N TYR A 62 10.34 6.32 1.92
CA TYR A 62 9.97 6.22 0.51
C TYR A 62 10.98 5.37 -0.28
N ASP A 63 12.28 5.53 -0.02
CA ASP A 63 13.33 4.74 -0.68
C ASP A 63 13.16 3.24 -0.40
N ASP A 64 12.79 2.89 0.84
CA ASP A 64 12.46 1.50 1.17
C ASP A 64 11.17 1.05 0.49
N ALA A 65 10.15 1.90 0.38
CA ALA A 65 8.90 1.59 -0.32
C ALA A 65 9.16 1.25 -1.80
N ILE A 66 9.98 2.06 -2.48
CA ILE A 66 10.37 1.85 -3.88
C ILE A 66 11.13 0.54 -4.04
N ARG A 67 12.10 0.27 -3.17
CA ARG A 67 12.86 -0.99 -3.19
C ARG A 67 11.93 -2.20 -3.03
N GLN A 68 11.03 -2.16 -2.05
CA GLN A 68 10.07 -3.24 -1.81
C GLN A 68 9.11 -3.44 -2.98
N ALA A 69 8.65 -2.36 -3.62
CA ALA A 69 7.78 -2.45 -4.78
C ALA A 69 8.48 -3.09 -5.98
N HIS A 70 9.74 -2.75 -6.23
CA HIS A 70 10.52 -3.35 -7.31
C HIS A 70 10.90 -4.81 -7.05
N ASP A 71 11.09 -5.20 -5.79
CA ASP A 71 11.29 -6.60 -5.40
C ASP A 71 10.04 -7.47 -5.74
N LEU A 72 8.86 -6.85 -5.89
CA LEU A 72 7.56 -7.51 -6.15
C LEU A 72 7.09 -7.45 -7.62
N ASP A 73 7.71 -6.62 -8.47
CA ASP A 73 7.29 -6.40 -9.87
C ASP A 73 7.21 -7.71 -10.68
N GLY A 74 8.20 -8.59 -10.51
CA GLY A 74 8.25 -9.86 -11.24
C GLY A 74 7.12 -10.83 -10.92
N GLU A 75 6.47 -10.71 -9.77
CA GLU A 75 5.42 -11.62 -9.30
C GLU A 75 4.02 -11.02 -9.49
N PHE A 76 3.86 -9.73 -9.19
CA PHE A 76 2.56 -9.07 -9.13
C PHE A 76 2.31 -8.10 -10.30
N GLY A 77 3.34 -7.77 -11.09
CA GLY A 77 3.22 -6.87 -12.23
C GLY A 77 3.65 -5.44 -11.94
N PRO A 78 3.33 -4.49 -12.83
CA PRO A 78 3.96 -3.18 -12.87
C PRO A 78 3.74 -2.37 -11.60
N VAL A 79 4.74 -1.55 -11.26
CA VAL A 79 4.71 -0.62 -10.14
C VAL A 79 4.10 0.73 -10.56
N TYR A 80 3.13 1.19 -9.79
CA TYR A 80 2.51 2.51 -9.89
C TYR A 80 2.84 3.32 -8.63
N ASP A 81 3.61 4.38 -8.82
CA ASP A 81 3.86 5.34 -7.76
C ASP A 81 2.73 6.39 -7.72
N LEU A 82 1.95 6.36 -6.64
CA LEU A 82 0.83 7.26 -6.39
C LEU A 82 1.15 8.28 -5.30
N VAL A 83 2.41 8.39 -4.87
CA VAL A 83 2.84 9.39 -3.89
C VAL A 83 2.74 10.77 -4.52
N VAL A 84 1.76 11.57 -4.07
CA VAL A 84 1.60 12.96 -4.47
C VAL A 84 2.24 13.85 -3.42
N GLU A 85 3.30 14.56 -3.78
CA GLU A 85 3.85 15.63 -2.95
C GLU A 85 2.82 16.76 -2.88
N SER A 86 2.31 17.03 -1.68
CA SER A 86 1.42 18.17 -1.44
C SER A 86 2.28 19.44 -1.49
N VAL A 87 2.12 20.26 -2.54
CA VAL A 87 2.75 21.58 -2.68
C VAL A 87 2.15 22.60 -1.72
#